data_AF-A0A7Y1YFR9-F1
#
_entry.id   AF-A0A7Y1YFR9-F1
#
_cell.length_a   1.000
_cell.length_b   1.000
_cell.length_c   1.000
_cell.angle_alpha   90.00
_cell.angle_beta   90.00
_cell.angle_gamma   90.00
#
_symmetry.space_group_name_H-M   'P 1'
#
loop_
_entity.id
_entity.type
_entity.pdbx_description
1 polymer ?
#
loop_
_entity_poly.entity_id
_entity_poly.type
_entity_poly.pdbx_seq_one_letter_code
_entity_poly.pdbx_strand_id
1 'polypeptide(L)'
;MNQANKLLTIKLIHTLVWAFLVVLIIYIGYAGFSDTITIYTWIGIGLIIAEGLVLLLFKMSCPLTVVARNYSDSQKDNFNIFLPNWLAKHNKLIFTSIFVVGLIVVLYRTLS
;
A
#
# COMPACT_ATOMS: atom_id res chain seq x y z
N MET A 1 6.11 8.71 26.77
CA MET A 1 4.90 8.30 26.01
C MET A 1 4.53 6.89 26.41
N ASN A 2 3.26 6.65 26.76
CA ASN A 2 2.76 5.33 27.13
C ASN A 2 2.78 4.38 25.91
N GLN A 3 2.90 3.06 26.10
CA GLN A 3 3.01 2.09 24.98
C GLN A 3 1.79 2.18 24.02
N ALA A 4 0.62 2.46 24.58
CA ALA A 4 -0.61 2.71 23.82
C ALA A 4 -0.49 3.89 22.83
N ASN A 5 0.19 4.98 23.22
CA ASN A 5 0.34 6.16 22.37
C ASN A 5 1.30 5.90 21.21
N LYS A 6 2.38 5.11 21.44
CA LYS A 6 3.29 4.69 20.35
C LYS A 6 2.57 3.83 19.32
N LEU A 7 1.75 2.89 19.77
CA LEU A 7 0.94 2.05 18.88
C LEU A 7 -0.07 2.88 18.07
N LEU A 8 -0.70 3.88 18.70
CA LEU A 8 -1.60 4.81 17.99
C LEU A 8 -0.88 5.62 16.93
N THR A 9 0.32 6.14 17.22
CA THR A 9 1.13 6.86 16.23
C THR A 9 1.48 5.95 15.05
N ILE A 10 1.90 4.71 15.31
CA ILE A 10 2.19 3.73 14.25
C ILE A 10 0.93 3.47 13.41
N LYS A 11 -0.24 3.28 14.05
CA LYS A 11 -1.51 3.09 13.33
C LYS A 11 -1.85 4.25 12.42
N LEU A 12 -1.70 5.48 12.90
CA LEU A 12 -2.00 6.68 12.12
C LEU A 12 -1.05 6.80 10.92
N ILE A 13 0.25 6.68 11.15
CA ILE A 13 1.26 6.73 10.07
C ILE A 13 0.99 5.64 9.04
N HIS A 14 0.73 4.41 9.49
CA HIS A 14 0.47 3.29 8.59
C HIS A 14 -0.79 3.52 7.74
N THR A 15 -1.85 4.02 8.36
CA THR A 15 -3.11 4.34 7.66
C THR A 15 -2.92 5.46 6.65
N LEU A 16 -2.12 6.47 6.98
CA LEU A 16 -1.84 7.60 6.09
C LEU A 16 -1.01 7.16 4.87
N VAL A 17 0.07 6.40 5.09
CA VAL A 17 0.88 5.83 4.00
C VAL A 17 0.03 4.91 3.13
N TRP A 18 -0.80 4.06 3.75
CA TRP A 18 -1.74 3.21 3.02
C TRP A 18 -2.70 4.03 2.15
N ALA A 19 -3.37 5.03 2.70
CA ALA A 19 -4.30 5.87 1.95
C ALA A 19 -3.61 6.58 0.77
N PHE A 20 -2.39 7.07 0.99
CA PHE A 20 -1.58 7.68 -0.07
C PHE A 20 -1.28 6.71 -1.21
N LEU A 21 -0.85 5.48 -0.90
CA LEU A 21 -0.59 4.45 -1.92
C LEU A 21 -1.86 4.04 -2.67
N VAL A 22 -3.01 3.94 -1.97
CA VAL A 22 -4.31 3.64 -2.61
C VAL A 22 -4.69 4.72 -3.63
N VAL A 23 -4.50 6.00 -3.28
CA VAL A 23 -4.74 7.12 -4.20
C VAL A 23 -3.83 7.03 -5.42
N LEU A 24 -2.55 6.68 -5.25
CA LEU A 24 -1.63 6.48 -6.37
C LEU A 24 -2.08 5.34 -7.30
N ILE A 25 -2.54 4.20 -6.75
CA ILE A 25 -3.05 3.08 -7.56
C ILE A 25 -4.24 3.52 -8.41
N ILE A 26 -5.20 4.25 -7.81
CA ILE A 26 -6.36 4.78 -8.52
C ILE A 26 -5.92 5.78 -9.61
N TYR A 27 -4.97 6.67 -9.30
CA TYR A 27 -4.43 7.63 -10.25
C TYR A 27 -3.75 6.95 -11.45
N ILE A 28 -2.98 5.88 -11.23
CA ILE A 28 -2.33 5.12 -12.31
C ILE A 28 -3.38 4.48 -13.22
N GLY A 29 -4.41 3.87 -12.63
CA GLY A 29 -5.54 3.32 -13.39
C GLY A 29 -6.22 4.40 -14.22
N TYR A 30 -6.56 5.53 -13.61
CA TYR A 30 -7.16 6.68 -14.29
C TYR A 30 -6.28 7.20 -15.44
N ALA A 31 -4.98 7.41 -15.20
CA ALA A 31 -4.04 7.88 -16.20
C ALA A 31 -3.92 6.93 -17.39
N GLY A 32 -3.98 5.62 -17.15
CA GLY A 32 -4.02 4.60 -18.20
C GLY A 32 -5.30 4.66 -19.04
N PHE A 33 -6.47 4.84 -18.42
CA PHE A 33 -7.75 4.96 -19.14
C PHE A 33 -7.92 6.28 -19.88
N SER A 34 -7.42 7.38 -19.32
CA SER A 34 -7.50 8.72 -19.93
C SER A 34 -6.42 8.99 -20.96
N ASP A 35 -5.50 8.05 -21.20
CA ASP A 35 -4.35 8.22 -22.10
C ASP A 35 -3.43 9.40 -21.71
N THR A 36 -3.49 9.82 -20.46
CA THR A 36 -2.67 10.92 -19.93
C THR A 36 -1.51 10.33 -19.15
N ILE A 37 -0.69 9.52 -19.80
CA ILE A 37 0.50 8.90 -19.19
C ILE A 37 1.59 9.95 -19.11
N THR A 38 1.87 10.43 -17.90
CA THR A 38 2.91 11.44 -17.66
C THR A 38 4.05 10.85 -16.85
N ILE A 39 5.14 11.62 -16.68
CA ILE A 39 6.24 11.22 -15.79
C ILE A 39 5.75 10.93 -14.35
N TYR A 40 4.69 11.61 -13.89
CA TYR A 40 4.09 11.37 -12.58
C TYR A 40 3.47 9.98 -12.45
N THR A 41 2.89 9.44 -13.52
CA THR A 41 2.35 8.07 -13.56
C THR A 41 3.49 7.06 -13.35
N TRP A 42 4.61 7.24 -14.04
CA TRP A 42 5.80 6.38 -13.88
C TRP A 42 6.44 6.49 -12.50
N ILE A 43 6.52 7.70 -11.93
CA ILE A 43 6.97 7.90 -10.55
C ILE A 43 6.05 7.15 -9.57
N GLY A 44 4.73 7.25 -9.76
CA GLY A 44 3.75 6.54 -8.93
C GLY A 44 3.90 5.02 -9.02
N ILE A 45 4.10 4.49 -10.23
CA ILE A 45 4.39 3.06 -10.46
C ILE A 45 5.65 2.65 -9.71
N GLY A 46 6.74 3.42 -9.84
CA GLY A 46 8.00 3.17 -9.15
C GLY A 46 7.84 3.15 -7.63
N LEU A 47 7.03 4.07 -7.07
CA LEU A 47 6.75 4.13 -5.63
C LEU A 47 6.03 2.87 -5.12
N ILE A 48 5.04 2.39 -5.88
CA ILE A 48 4.30 1.16 -5.51
C ILE A 48 5.19 -0.07 -5.62
N ILE A 49 6.05 -0.14 -6.64
CA ILE A 49 7.04 -1.22 -6.79
C ILE A 49 8.03 -1.19 -5.63
N ALA A 50 8.51 -0.01 -5.23
CA ALA A 50 9.42 0.14 -4.09
C ALA A 50 8.78 -0.37 -2.79
N GLU A 51 7.52 -0.01 -2.51
CA GLU A 51 6.78 -0.56 -1.36
C GLU A 51 6.61 -2.09 -1.48
N GLY A 52 6.30 -2.59 -2.67
CA GLY A 52 6.21 -4.03 -2.94
C GLY A 52 7.52 -4.78 -2.69
N LEU A 53 8.67 -4.18 -3.05
CA LEU A 53 10.00 -4.72 -2.77
C LEU A 53 10.30 -4.73 -1.27
N VAL A 54 9.97 -3.65 -0.56
CA VAL A 54 10.08 -3.60 0.90
C VAL A 54 9.24 -4.71 1.54
N LEU A 55 7.99 -4.89 1.11
CA LEU A 55 7.16 -5.99 1.58
C LEU A 55 7.80 -7.36 1.35
N LEU A 56 8.39 -7.59 0.17
CA LEU A 56 9.02 -8.85 -0.20
C LEU A 56 10.25 -9.16 0.67
N LEU A 57 11.10 -8.15 0.90
CA LEU A 57 12.26 -8.24 1.80
C LEU A 57 11.85 -8.61 3.24
N PHE A 58 10.70 -8.10 3.70
CA PHE A 58 10.17 -8.36 5.03
C PHE A 58 9.16 -9.53 5.07
N LYS A 59 9.32 -10.56 4.20
CA LYS A 59 8.45 -11.77 4.16
C LYS A 59 6.97 -11.45 4.01
N MET A 60 6.63 -10.57 3.07
CA MET A 60 5.26 -10.09 2.85
C MET A 60 4.67 -9.39 4.08
N SER A 61 5.48 -8.89 5.02
CA SER A 61 5.01 -8.14 6.19
C SER A 61 5.52 -6.71 6.10
N CYS A 62 4.67 -5.68 6.29
CA CYS A 62 5.18 -4.31 6.34
C CYS A 62 6.18 -4.19 7.50
N PRO A 63 7.32 -3.49 7.32
CA PRO A 63 8.31 -3.29 8.38
C PRO A 63 7.69 -2.65 9.64
N LEU A 64 6.70 -1.78 9.45
CA LEU A 64 5.90 -1.20 10.53
C LEU A 64 5.14 -2.25 11.37
N THR A 65 4.74 -3.37 10.77
CA THR A 65 4.08 -4.49 11.46
C THR A 65 5.05 -5.22 12.38
N VAL A 66 6.28 -5.42 11.91
CA VAL A 66 7.36 -6.05 12.70
C VAL A 66 7.71 -5.17 13.89
N VAL A 67 7.79 -3.85 13.69
CA VAL A 67 8.03 -2.90 14.77
C VAL A 67 6.82 -2.84 15.72
N ALA A 68 5.59 -2.80 15.21
CA ALA A 68 4.36 -2.76 16.02
C ALA A 68 4.16 -4.01 16.89
N ARG A 69 4.62 -5.17 16.44
CA ARG A 69 4.63 -6.43 17.21
C ARG A 69 5.38 -6.32 18.53
N ASN A 70 6.42 -5.49 18.61
CA ASN A 70 7.16 -5.25 19.85
C ASN A 70 6.38 -4.37 20.86
N TYR A 71 5.26 -3.79 20.44
CA TYR A 71 4.44 -2.88 21.23
C TYR A 71 3.02 -3.41 21.49
N SER A 72 2.64 -4.57 20.94
CA SER A 72 1.30 -5.15 21.06
C SER A 72 1.29 -6.65 20.76
N ASP A 73 0.71 -7.45 21.66
CA ASP A 73 0.53 -8.90 21.51
C ASP A 73 -0.76 -9.29 20.75
N SER A 74 -1.49 -8.31 20.22
CA SER A 74 -2.75 -8.54 19.49
C SER A 74 -2.52 -9.34 18.21
N GLN A 75 -3.18 -10.49 18.10
CA GLN A 75 -3.15 -11.37 16.91
C GLN A 75 -4.05 -10.91 15.74
N LYS A 76 -4.78 -9.80 15.89
CA LYS A 76 -5.68 -9.28 14.83
C LYS A 76 -4.88 -8.70 13.66
N ASP A 77 -5.28 -8.92 12.42
CA ASP A 77 -4.59 -8.39 11.23
C ASP A 77 -4.64 -6.85 11.13
N ASN A 78 -5.62 -6.21 11.79
CA ASN A 78 -5.77 -4.75 11.85
C ASN A 78 -5.13 -4.10 13.10
N PHE A 79 -4.31 -4.83 13.86
CA PHE A 79 -3.74 -4.29 15.10
C PHE A 79 -2.82 -3.08 14.89
N ASN A 80 -2.32 -2.88 13.66
CA ASN A 80 -1.36 -1.86 13.25
C ASN A 80 -1.95 -0.82 12.27
N ILE A 81 -3.24 -0.90 11.92
CA ILE A 81 -3.91 -0.01 10.95
C ILE A 81 -5.36 0.25 11.34
N PHE A 82 -5.90 1.44 11.08
CA PHE A 82 -7.33 1.74 11.29
C PHE A 82 -8.18 1.21 10.12
N LEU A 83 -8.18 -0.11 9.92
CA LEU A 83 -8.94 -0.78 8.86
C LEU A 83 -9.82 -1.92 9.43
N PRO A 84 -10.93 -2.28 8.76
CA PRO A 84 -11.67 -3.51 9.07
C PRO A 84 -10.75 -4.72 8.92
N ASN A 85 -10.88 -5.71 9.82
CA ASN A 85 -9.99 -6.87 9.83
C ASN A 85 -9.99 -7.65 8.51
N TRP A 86 -11.16 -7.75 7.86
CA TRP A 86 -11.30 -8.36 6.53
C TRP A 86 -10.48 -7.62 5.46
N LEU A 87 -10.54 -6.29 5.47
CA LEU A 87 -9.81 -5.49 4.49
C LEU A 87 -8.31 -5.54 4.76
N ALA A 88 -7.89 -5.47 6.04
CA ALA A 88 -6.48 -5.61 6.42
C ALA A 88 -5.89 -6.97 5.96
N LYS A 89 -6.67 -8.05 6.05
CA LYS A 89 -6.27 -9.38 5.60
C LYS A 89 -6.11 -9.48 4.08
N HIS A 90 -7.00 -8.86 3.30
CA HIS A 90 -7.01 -8.94 1.83
C HIS A 90 -6.32 -7.77 1.14
N ASN A 91 -5.85 -6.79 1.91
CA ASN A 91 -5.31 -5.52 1.43
C ASN A 91 -4.28 -5.72 0.32
N LYS A 92 -3.29 -6.58 0.58
CA LYS A 92 -2.19 -6.87 -0.36
C LYS A 92 -2.73 -7.43 -1.68
N LEU A 93 -3.59 -8.44 -1.62
CA LEU A 93 -4.15 -9.06 -2.82
C LEU A 93 -5.00 -8.08 -3.63
N ILE A 94 -5.88 -7.32 -2.97
CA ILE A 94 -6.78 -6.36 -3.64
C ILE A 94 -5.96 -5.28 -4.34
N PHE A 95 -5.08 -4.59 -3.61
CA PHE A 95 -4.34 -3.46 -4.15
C PHE A 95 -3.26 -3.87 -5.15
N THR A 96 -2.59 -5.02 -4.95
CA THR A 96 -1.68 -5.56 -5.96
C THR A 96 -2.43 -5.92 -7.24
N SER A 97 -3.62 -6.52 -7.15
CA SER A 97 -4.41 -6.86 -8.34
C SER A 97 -4.84 -5.62 -9.12
N ILE A 98 -5.34 -4.58 -8.42
CA ILE A 98 -5.72 -3.31 -9.05
C ILE A 98 -4.50 -2.65 -9.70
N PHE A 99 -3.36 -2.65 -9.01
CA PHE A 99 -2.12 -2.11 -9.56
C PHE A 99 -1.64 -2.85 -10.82
N VAL A 100 -1.67 -4.19 -10.82
CA VAL A 100 -1.29 -5.00 -11.99
C VAL A 100 -2.21 -4.70 -13.17
N VAL A 101 -3.52 -4.60 -12.96
CA VAL A 101 -4.47 -4.21 -14.02
C VAL A 101 -4.15 -2.81 -14.54
N GLY A 102 -3.96 -1.83 -13.65
CA GLY A 102 -3.59 -0.46 -14.03
C GLY A 102 -2.27 -0.40 -14.80
N LEU A 103 -1.26 -1.18 -14.39
CA LEU A 103 0.03 -1.28 -15.06
C LEU A 103 -0.12 -1.87 -16.46
N ILE A 104 -0.92 -2.93 -16.64
CA ILE A 104 -1.19 -3.51 -17.96
C ILE A 104 -1.86 -2.49 -18.88
N VAL A 105 -2.84 -1.73 -18.38
CA VAL A 105 -3.52 -0.68 -19.17
C VAL A 105 -2.53 0.40 -19.59
N VAL A 106 -1.70 0.89 -18.67
CA VAL A 106 -0.65 1.87 -18.97
C VAL A 106 0.32 1.33 -20.01
N LEU A 107 0.83 0.11 -19.84
CA LEU A 107 1.76 -0.52 -20.77
C LEU A 107 1.15 -0.72 -22.16
N TYR A 108 -0.09 -1.21 -22.23
CA TYR A 108 -0.81 -1.38 -23.48
C TYR A 108 -0.96 -0.05 -24.22
N ARG A 109 -1.31 1.01 -23.50
CA ARG A 109 -1.50 2.33 -24.08
C ARG A 109 -0.18 3.01 -24.48
N THR A 110 0.92 2.70 -23.79
CA THR A 110 2.24 3.23 -24.16
C THR A 110 2.85 2.51 -25.39
N LEU A 111 2.44 1.26 -25.64
CA LEU A 111 2.96 0.43 -26.75
C LEU A 111 2.07 0.46 -28.01
N SER A 112 0.81 0.88 -27.88
CA SER A 112 -0.13 1.06 -28.98
C SER A 112 0.04 2.40 -29.69
#